data_AF-A0A661RX97-F1
#
_entry.id   AF-A0A661RX97-F1
#
_cell.length_a   1.000
_cell.length_b   1.000
_cell.length_c   1.000
_cell.angle_alpha   90.00
_cell.angle_beta   90.00
_cell.angle_gamma   90.00
#
_symmetry.space_group_name_H-M   'P 1'
#
loop_
_entity.id
_entity.type
_entity.pdbx_description
1 polymer ?
#
loop_
_entity_poly.entity_id
_entity_poly.type
_entity_poly.pdbx_seq_one_letter_code
_entity_poly.pdbx_strand_id
1 'polypeptide(L)' 'MSKQLVEIISWIFPNLAIFDLKTTAAYGLPLITSDLLWPVLYGISYIGLILIIAIVIFQRRELT' A
#
# COMPACT_ATOMS: atom_id res chain seq x y z
N MET A 1 1.19 21.53 -10.34
CA MET A 1 0.23 20.78 -9.50
C MET A 1 0.00 21.57 -8.22
N SER A 2 -1.25 21.74 -7.79
CA SER A 2 -1.56 22.42 -6.52
C SER A 2 -1.06 21.60 -5.34
N LYS A 3 -0.37 22.23 -4.38
CA LYS A 3 0.22 21.56 -3.20
C LYS A 3 -0.80 20.74 -2.41
N GLN A 4 -2.04 21.24 -2.35
CA GLN A 4 -3.18 20.57 -1.69
C GLN A 4 -3.54 19.22 -2.34
N LEU A 5 -3.45 19.11 -3.67
CA LEU A 5 -3.76 17.86 -4.36
C LEU A 5 -2.73 16.77 -4.00
N VAL A 6 -1.46 17.16 -3.91
CA VAL A 6 -0.37 16.25 -3.55
C VAL A 6 -0.53 15.74 -2.12
N GLU A 7 -0.92 16.61 -1.18
CA GLU A 7 -1.16 16.25 0.21
C GLU A 7 -2.32 15.24 0.34
N ILE A 8 -3.44 15.50 -0.33
CA ILE A 8 -4.59 14.57 -0.35
C ILE A 8 -4.19 13.21 -0.95
N ILE A 9 -3.49 13.22 -2.07
CA ILE A 9 -3.00 11.99 -2.72
C ILE A 9 -2.03 11.25 -1.79
N SER A 10 -1.20 11.96 -1.02
CA SER A 10 -0.23 11.35 -0.08
C SER A 10 -0.89 10.65 1.10
N TRP A 11 -2.13 11.04 1.43
CA TRP A 11 -2.94 10.36 2.46
C TRP A 11 -3.71 9.15 1.90
N ILE A 12 -4.02 9.15 0.61
CA ILE A 12 -4.79 8.07 -0.04
C ILE A 12 -3.86 6.97 -0.54
N PHE A 13 -2.71 7.35 -1.14
CA PHE A 13 -1.73 6.39 -1.63
C PHE A 13 -0.99 5.76 -0.46
N PRO A 14 -0.80 4.44 -0.50
CA PRO A 14 -0.04 3.75 0.53
C PRO A 14 1.42 4.22 0.48
N ASN A 15 2.08 4.23 1.63
CA ASN A 15 3.52 4.52 1.67
C ASN A 15 4.29 3.32 1.09
N LEU A 16 4.49 3.33 -0.23
CA LEU A 16 5.18 2.27 -0.95
C LEU A 16 6.67 2.17 -0.58
N ALA A 17 7.25 3.20 0.06
CA ALA A 17 8.62 3.18 0.52
C ALA A 17 8.86 2.13 1.62
N ILE A 18 7.80 1.67 2.31
CA ILE A 18 7.88 0.56 3.28
C ILE A 18 8.31 -0.76 2.60
N PHE A 19 8.06 -0.91 1.30
CA PHE A 19 8.48 -2.07 0.51
C PHE A 19 9.88 -1.90 -0.11
N ASP A 20 10.55 -0.78 0.11
CA ASP A 20 11.86 -0.50 -0.48
C ASP A 20 12.99 -1.19 0.28
N LEU A 21 13.07 -2.51 0.10
CA LEU A 21 14.14 -3.36 0.61
C LEU A 21 15.49 -3.13 -0.11
N LYS A 22 15.51 -2.32 -1.18
CA LYS A 22 16.75 -2.05 -1.94
C LYS A 22 17.72 -1.22 -1.12
N THR A 23 17.22 -0.37 -0.23
CA THR A 23 18.05 0.40 0.70
C THR A 23 18.88 -0.54 1.58
N THR A 24 18.23 -1.53 2.20
CA THR A 24 18.89 -2.58 3.00
C THR A 24 19.88 -3.40 2.18
N ALA A 25 19.53 -3.77 0.95
CA ALA A 25 20.40 -4.53 0.06
C ALA A 25 21.62 -3.73 -0.43
N ALA A 26 21.47 -2.42 -0.68
CA ALA A 26 22.55 -1.55 -1.15
C ALA A 26 23.62 -1.31 -0.07
N TYR A 27 23.22 -1.24 1.19
CA TYR A 27 24.14 -1.10 2.33
C TYR A 27 24.68 -2.45 2.85
N GLY A 28 24.32 -3.57 2.22
CA GLY A 28 24.76 -4.91 2.62
C GLY A 28 24.27 -5.32 4.02
N LEU A 29 23.20 -4.70 4.51
CA LEU A 29 22.63 -5.00 5.82
C LEU A 29 21.96 -6.37 5.77
N PRO A 30 22.09 -7.20 6.83
CA PRO A 30 21.40 -8.47 6.89
C PRO A 30 19.89 -8.24 6.88
N LEU A 31 19.22 -8.78 5.86
CA LEU A 31 17.76 -8.79 5.77
C LEU A 31 17.21 -9.77 6.80
N ILE A 32 16.72 -9.23 7.92
CA ILE A 32 16.08 -10.03 8.95
C ILE A 32 14.65 -10.28 8.52
N THR A 33 14.23 -11.54 8.47
CA THR A 33 12.87 -11.95 8.05
C THR A 33 11.78 -11.38 8.95
N SER A 34 12.10 -11.02 10.20
CA SER A 34 11.19 -10.27 11.09
C SER A 34 10.76 -8.93 10.51
N ASP A 35 11.65 -8.28 9.76
CA ASP A 35 11.43 -6.94 9.23
C ASP A 35 10.48 -6.97 8.01
N LEU A 36 10.26 -8.15 7.43
CA LEU A 36 9.31 -8.37 6.33
C LEU A 36 7.86 -8.54 6.80
N LEU A 37 7.64 -8.89 8.08
CA LEU A 37 6.28 -9.12 8.58
C LEU A 37 5.41 -7.86 8.49
N TRP A 38 6.00 -6.70 8.80
CA TRP A 38 5.28 -5.43 8.80
C TRP A 38 4.90 -4.96 7.40
N PRO A 39 5.82 -4.92 6.42
CA PRO A 39 5.47 -4.65 5.02
C PRO A 39 4.41 -5.61 4.47
N VAL A 40 4.51 -6.91 4.77
CA VAL A 40 3.56 -7.91 4.28
C VAL A 40 2.16 -7.67 4.85
N LEU A 41 2.04 -7.49 6.17
CA LEU A 41 0.75 -7.17 6.81
C LEU A 41 0.16 -5.87 6.27
N TYR A 42 1.00 -4.84 6.11
CA TYR A 42 0.59 -3.56 5.53
C TYR A 42 0.03 -3.76 4.11
N GLY A 43 0.75 -4.50 3.26
CA GLY A 43 0.31 -4.84 1.90
C GLY A 43 -1.01 -5.61 1.86
N ILE A 44 -1.13 -6.67 2.66
CA ILE A 44 -2.36 -7.49 2.73
C ILE A 44 -3.55 -6.64 3.16
N SER A 45 -3.38 -5.80 4.18
CA SER A 45 -4.47 -4.94 4.68
C SER A 45 -4.97 -3.98 3.60
N TYR A 46 -4.05 -3.38 2.83
CA TYR A 46 -4.40 -2.43 1.77
C TYR A 46 -5.04 -3.12 0.56
N ILE A 47 -4.55 -4.31 0.19
CA ILE A 47 -5.19 -5.16 -0.83
C ILE A 47 -6.63 -5.47 -0.41
N GLY A 48 -6.83 -5.93 0.84
CA GLY A 48 -8.16 -6.21 1.39
C GLY A 48 -9.07 -4.98 1.34
N LEU A 49 -8.57 -3.82 1.74
CA LEU A 49 -9.32 -2.56 1.69
C LEU A 49 -9.77 -2.20 0.28
N ILE A 50 -8.87 -2.26 -0.71
CA ILE A 50 -9.21 -1.98 -2.12
C ILE A 50 -10.23 -2.99 -2.63
N LEU A 51 -10.07 -4.27 -2.32
CA LEU A 51 -11.02 -5.30 -2.74
C LEU A 51 -12.40 -5.08 -2.14
N ILE A 52 -12.49 -4.72 -0.85
CA ILE A 52 -13.77 -4.38 -0.20
C ILE A 52 -14.41 -3.19 -0.90
N ILE A 53 -13.65 -2.12 -1.18
CA ILE A 53 -14.14 -0.93 -1.89
C ILE A 53 -14.64 -1.34 -3.28
N ALA A 54 -13.86 -2.14 -4.02
CA ALA A 54 -14.25 -2.63 -5.33
C ALA A 54 -15.55 -3.43 -5.25
N ILE A 55 -15.65 -4.40 -4.34
CA ILE A 55 -16.88 -5.19 -4.13
C ILE A 55 -18.05 -4.26 -3.85
N VAL A 56 -17.94 -3.31 -2.92
CA VAL A 56 -19.04 -2.38 -2.59
C VAL A 56 -19.47 -1.52 -3.79
N ILE A 57 -18.51 -1.03 -4.59
CA ILE A 57 -18.79 -0.20 -5.77
C ILE A 57 -19.44 -1.03 -6.88
N PHE A 58 -18.92 -2.23 -7.15
CA PHE A 58 -19.35 -3.07 -8.27
C PHE A 58 -20.61 -3.89 -7.93
N GLN A 59 -20.82 -4.28 -6.67
CA GLN A 59 -22.02 -4.99 -6.21
C GLN A 59 -23.30 -4.21 -6.50
N ARG A 60 -23.24 -2.86 -6.53
CA ARG A 60 -24.39 -2.02 -6.87
C ARG A 60 -24.63 -1.88 -8.38
N ARG A 61 -23.73 -2.37 -9.24
CA ARG A 61 -23.80 -2.18 -10.70
C ARG A 61 -24.24 -3.44 -11.47
N GLU A 62 -24.42 -4.58 -10.81
CA GLU A 62 -24.85 -5.84 -11.44
C GLU A 62 -26.38 -5.96 -11.65
N LEU A 63 -27.14 -4.90 -11.35
CA LEU A 63 -28.59 -4.83 -11.58
C LEU A 63 -28.96 -3.72 -12.58
N THR A 64 -28.53 -3.82 -13.85
CA THR A 64 -29.22 -3.21 -15.01
C THR A 64 -28.84 -3.96 -16.27
#